data_AF-A0A5C7LH99-F1
#
_entry.id   AF-A0A5C7LH99-F1
#
_cell.length_a   1.000
_cell.length_b   1.000
_cell.length_c   1.000
_cell.angle_alpha   90.00
_cell.angle_beta   90.00
_cell.angle_gamma   90.00
#
_symmetry.space_group_name_H-M   'P 1'
#
loop_
_entity.id
_entity.type
_entity.pdbx_description
1 polymer ?
#
loop_
_entity_poly.entity_id
_entity_poly.type
_entity_poly.pdbx_seq_one_letter_code
_entity_poly.pdbx_strand_id
1 'polypeptide(L)'
;MSRITDRKRSARQRDGGTLYAKLLSQGFTAEQLQERVSAVPPNRQFTVTVLESTDGSDPVVGVAYGGDYRYEEERGQEKISELLTNGGTGDLTHIRGGEVYRAYAFDTDGNNEYRSGSFDERFADAYRCAKRRRNNGGKSVGEFHDGKVLVILPDADDTLAHAVLTHLFTDTSADGALRYGGTSNPFSRASVFYDERDLSVETMDAIRADEKFTADAMKSVAKVNARLSKGKYLYFLGNPRFDSKKDAAVFWLNSSFDHHYGASSFGWFTLEELESLADKIGV
;
A
#
# COMPACT_ATOMS: atom_id res chain seq x y z
N MET A 1 3.52 6.41 -18.41
CA MET A 1 2.67 7.61 -18.22
C MET A 1 3.57 8.78 -17.85
N SER A 2 3.30 10.00 -18.35
CA SER A 2 4.07 11.19 -17.94
C SER A 2 3.68 11.59 -16.53
N ARG A 3 4.65 11.77 -15.62
CA ARG A 3 4.42 12.16 -14.23
C ARG A 3 3.71 13.52 -14.17
N ILE A 4 2.79 13.69 -13.22
CA ILE A 4 2.03 14.94 -13.05
C ILE A 4 2.97 16.08 -12.64
N THR A 5 2.77 17.25 -13.24
CA THR A 5 3.59 18.43 -12.94
C THR A 5 3.04 19.19 -11.76
N ASP A 6 3.92 19.85 -11.00
CA ASP A 6 3.51 20.65 -9.84
C ASP A 6 2.59 21.81 -10.27
N ARG A 7 2.76 22.35 -11.49
CA ARG A 7 1.83 23.33 -12.08
C ARG A 7 0.40 22.79 -12.20
N LYS A 8 0.21 21.53 -12.64
CA LYS A 8 -1.12 20.91 -12.72
C LYS A 8 -1.71 20.70 -11.34
N ARG A 9 -0.88 20.32 -10.36
CA ARG A 9 -1.29 20.14 -8.95
C ARG A 9 -1.80 21.45 -8.34
N SER A 10 -1.00 22.50 -8.38
CA SER A 10 -1.37 23.81 -7.83
C SER A 10 -2.58 24.43 -8.54
N ALA A 11 -2.77 24.17 -9.84
CA ALA A 11 -3.98 24.59 -10.55
C ALA A 11 -5.22 23.88 -9.97
N ARG A 12 -5.17 22.54 -9.86
CA ARG A 12 -6.29 21.75 -9.33
C ARG A 12 -6.69 22.16 -7.92
N GLN A 13 -5.71 22.37 -7.03
CA GLN A 13 -5.99 22.80 -5.65
C GLN A 13 -6.64 24.19 -5.61
N ARG A 14 -6.19 25.14 -6.44
CA ARG A 14 -6.78 26.48 -6.51
C ARG A 14 -8.18 26.49 -7.13
N ASP A 15 -8.43 25.62 -8.09
CA ASP A 15 -9.70 25.56 -8.83
C ASP A 15 -10.77 24.75 -8.08
N GLY A 16 -10.49 24.28 -6.85
CA GLY A 16 -11.41 23.43 -6.08
C GLY A 16 -11.61 22.06 -6.71
N GLY A 17 -10.64 21.58 -7.49
CA GLY A 17 -10.70 20.29 -8.18
C GLY A 17 -10.32 19.09 -7.31
N THR A 18 -10.04 19.28 -6.03
CA THR A 18 -9.67 18.20 -5.10
C THR A 18 -10.82 17.20 -4.93
N LEU A 19 -10.52 15.96 -4.56
CA LEU A 19 -11.57 14.98 -4.25
C LEU A 19 -12.45 15.48 -3.10
N TYR A 20 -11.85 16.11 -2.09
CA TYR A 20 -12.58 16.70 -0.96
C TYR A 20 -13.62 17.74 -1.43
N ALA A 21 -13.20 18.74 -2.20
CA ALA A 21 -14.10 19.78 -2.72
C ALA A 21 -15.17 19.19 -3.65
N LYS A 22 -14.81 18.17 -4.45
CA LYS A 22 -15.76 17.46 -5.30
C LYS A 22 -16.84 16.73 -4.49
N LEU A 23 -16.48 16.06 -3.40
CA LEU A 23 -17.45 15.39 -2.53
C LEU A 23 -18.39 16.41 -1.86
N LEU A 24 -17.87 17.55 -1.40
CA LEU A 24 -18.73 18.64 -0.90
C LEU A 24 -19.72 19.13 -1.96
N SER A 25 -19.27 19.29 -3.21
CA SER A 25 -20.14 19.70 -4.33
C SER A 25 -21.22 18.65 -4.69
N GLN A 26 -20.98 17.39 -4.35
CA GLN A 26 -21.94 16.28 -4.52
C GLN A 26 -22.96 16.18 -3.37
N GLY A 27 -22.84 17.03 -2.35
CA GLY A 27 -23.77 17.10 -1.22
C GLY A 27 -23.32 16.33 0.02
N PHE A 28 -22.10 15.77 0.05
CA PHE A 28 -21.52 15.24 1.28
C PHE A 28 -21.15 16.40 2.22
N THR A 29 -21.36 16.23 3.53
CA THR A 29 -21.00 17.26 4.51
C THR A 29 -19.59 17.07 5.05
N ALA A 30 -18.99 18.14 5.57
CA ALA A 30 -17.68 18.07 6.21
C ALA A 30 -17.69 17.12 7.42
N GLU A 31 -18.81 17.07 8.15
CA GLU A 31 -19.00 16.17 9.30
C GLU A 31 -18.98 14.70 8.86
N GLN A 32 -19.67 14.35 7.76
CA GLN A 32 -19.66 12.99 7.21
C GLN A 32 -18.24 12.54 6.79
N LEU A 33 -17.42 13.48 6.30
CA LEU A 33 -16.02 13.21 5.95
C LEU A 33 -15.14 13.14 7.21
N GLN A 34 -15.39 13.98 8.21
CA GLN A 34 -14.64 14.00 9.48
C GLN A 34 -14.81 12.71 10.29
N GLU A 35 -15.98 12.07 10.24
CA GLU A 35 -16.19 10.75 10.84
C GLU A 35 -15.23 9.67 10.30
N ARG A 36 -14.56 9.95 9.17
CA ARG A 36 -13.61 9.04 8.50
C ARG A 36 -12.14 9.43 8.69
N VAL A 37 -11.83 10.43 9.52
CA VAL A 37 -10.44 10.88 9.73
C VAL A 37 -9.59 9.76 10.32
N SER A 38 -8.48 9.44 9.63
CA SER A 38 -7.48 8.45 10.07
C SER A 38 -8.05 7.08 10.51
N ALA A 39 -9.21 6.70 9.99
CA ALA A 39 -9.83 5.42 10.32
C ALA A 39 -8.91 4.27 9.89
N VAL A 40 -8.57 3.40 10.84
CA VAL A 40 -7.81 2.17 10.57
C VAL A 40 -8.81 1.04 10.41
N PRO A 41 -9.03 0.54 9.19
CA PRO A 41 -9.92 -0.59 8.98
C PRO A 41 -9.32 -1.86 9.62
N PRO A 42 -10.16 -2.75 10.17
CA PRO A 42 -9.68 -4.08 10.55
C PRO A 42 -9.30 -4.89 9.29
N ASN A 43 -8.72 -6.06 9.52
CA ASN A 43 -8.19 -6.92 8.47
C ASN A 43 -9.26 -7.27 7.42
N ARG A 44 -8.87 -7.25 6.14
CA ARG A 44 -9.73 -7.53 4.97
C ARG A 44 -10.93 -6.60 4.82
N GLN A 45 -10.89 -5.46 5.49
CA GLN A 45 -11.84 -4.37 5.28
C GLN A 45 -11.11 -3.17 4.72
N PHE A 46 -11.89 -2.31 4.09
CA PHE A 46 -11.43 -0.97 3.76
C PHE A 46 -12.39 0.06 4.32
N THR A 47 -11.91 1.29 4.42
CA THR A 47 -12.72 2.44 4.79
C THR A 47 -12.27 3.63 3.96
N VAL A 48 -13.18 4.56 3.70
CA VAL A 48 -12.79 5.91 3.35
C VAL A 48 -11.97 6.47 4.51
N THR A 49 -10.88 7.16 4.19
CA THR A 49 -10.04 7.85 5.15
C THR A 49 -9.83 9.29 4.72
N VAL A 50 -9.77 10.19 5.70
CA VAL A 50 -9.42 11.59 5.47
C VAL A 50 -8.14 11.89 6.21
N LEU A 51 -7.15 12.38 5.47
CA LEU A 51 -5.86 12.83 5.99
C LEU A 51 -5.90 14.35 6.06
N GLU A 52 -5.75 14.89 7.26
CA GLU A 52 -5.71 16.34 7.46
C GLU A 52 -4.49 16.93 6.77
N SER A 53 -4.67 18.11 6.18
CA SER A 53 -3.57 18.89 5.66
C SER A 53 -3.01 19.82 6.73
N THR A 54 -1.69 19.83 6.90
CA THR A 54 -1.01 20.67 7.89
C THR A 54 -0.73 22.09 7.40
N ASP A 55 -0.93 22.37 6.10
CA ASP A 55 -0.64 23.66 5.47
C ASP A 55 -1.90 24.48 5.14
N GLY A 56 -3.08 24.02 5.59
CA GLY A 56 -4.36 24.69 5.36
C GLY A 56 -4.97 24.45 3.98
N SER A 57 -4.38 23.57 3.15
CA SER A 57 -5.04 23.04 1.96
C SER A 57 -6.19 22.09 2.31
N ASP A 58 -7.01 21.74 1.32
CA ASP A 58 -8.07 20.75 1.49
C ASP A 58 -7.51 19.43 2.06
N PRO A 59 -8.24 18.75 2.96
CA PRO A 59 -7.90 17.42 3.40
C PRO A 59 -7.80 16.45 2.22
N VAL A 60 -6.90 15.47 2.32
CA VAL A 60 -6.77 14.42 1.31
C VAL A 60 -7.74 13.29 1.65
N VAL A 61 -8.66 13.00 0.73
CA VAL A 61 -9.59 11.87 0.86
C VAL A 61 -9.03 10.68 0.10
N GLY A 62 -9.06 9.52 0.75
CA GLY A 62 -8.55 8.28 0.19
C GLY A 62 -9.31 7.05 0.67
N VAL A 63 -8.82 5.88 0.29
CA VAL A 63 -9.29 4.58 0.78
C VAL A 63 -8.16 3.89 1.52
N ALA A 64 -8.36 3.64 2.82
CA ALA A 64 -7.49 2.82 3.62
C ALA A 64 -7.95 1.36 3.55
N TYR A 65 -7.01 0.44 3.35
CA TYR A 65 -7.23 -1.00 3.31
C TYR A 65 -6.44 -1.72 4.40
N GLY A 66 -7.14 -2.47 5.24
CA GLY A 66 -6.55 -3.32 6.26
C GLY A 66 -6.10 -4.60 5.61
N GLY A 67 -4.78 -4.78 5.48
CA GLY A 67 -4.14 -5.87 4.73
C GLY A 67 -4.74 -7.27 4.93
N ASP A 68 -4.54 -8.14 3.93
CA ASP A 68 -4.92 -9.54 4.03
C ASP A 68 -3.78 -10.40 4.61
N TYR A 69 -3.84 -10.71 5.90
CA TYR A 69 -2.92 -11.65 6.55
C TYR A 69 -3.14 -13.11 6.11
N ARG A 70 -4.20 -13.41 5.34
CA ARG A 70 -4.57 -14.79 4.94
C ARG A 70 -3.53 -15.47 4.08
N TYR A 71 -2.83 -14.74 3.21
CA TYR A 71 -1.83 -15.36 2.33
C TYR A 71 -0.63 -15.88 3.14
N GLU A 72 -0.29 -15.19 4.24
CA GLU A 72 0.69 -15.63 5.24
C GLU A 72 0.14 -16.74 6.14
N GLU A 73 -1.13 -16.67 6.54
CA GLU A 73 -1.79 -17.65 7.42
C GLU A 73 -2.14 -18.99 6.71
N GLU A 74 -2.56 -18.98 5.45
CA GLU A 74 -3.08 -20.16 4.74
C GLU A 74 -2.02 -20.96 3.98
N ARG A 75 -1.00 -20.28 3.44
CA ARG A 75 0.03 -20.97 2.67
C ARG A 75 1.28 -21.29 3.50
N GLY A 76 1.36 -20.74 4.72
CA GLY A 76 2.48 -20.90 5.62
C GLY A 76 3.76 -20.24 5.10
N GLN A 77 4.72 -20.05 6.01
CA GLN A 77 6.02 -19.46 5.69
C GLN A 77 6.76 -20.22 4.57
N GLU A 78 6.53 -21.53 4.45
CA GLU A 78 7.22 -22.41 3.49
C GLU A 78 6.85 -22.10 2.03
N LYS A 79 5.56 -21.85 1.73
CA LYS A 79 5.14 -21.49 0.37
C LYS A 79 5.55 -20.06 0.00
N ILE A 80 5.57 -19.15 0.97
CA ILE A 80 6.11 -17.80 0.82
C ILE A 80 7.60 -17.85 0.46
N SER A 81 8.36 -18.74 1.13
CA SER A 81 9.76 -19.00 0.83
C SER A 81 9.96 -19.53 -0.60
N GLU A 82 9.15 -20.51 -1.02
CA GLU A 82 9.21 -21.09 -2.37
C GLU A 82 8.92 -20.05 -3.47
N LEU A 83 7.94 -19.16 -3.25
CA LEU A 83 7.59 -18.11 -4.22
C LEU A 83 8.65 -17.00 -4.29
N LEU A 84 9.32 -16.68 -3.18
CA LEU A 84 10.43 -15.72 -3.15
C LEU A 84 11.72 -16.26 -3.77
N THR A 85 12.03 -17.54 -3.56
CA THR A 85 13.30 -18.15 -3.99
C THR A 85 13.28 -18.66 -5.41
N ASN A 86 12.17 -19.23 -5.89
CA ASN A 86 12.12 -19.90 -7.19
C ASN A 86 11.70 -18.98 -8.36
N GLY A 87 11.47 -17.69 -8.11
CA GLY A 87 11.12 -16.73 -9.17
C GLY A 87 9.89 -17.12 -9.99
N GLY A 88 9.05 -18.01 -9.44
CA GLY A 88 7.77 -18.37 -10.03
C GLY A 88 6.96 -17.09 -10.17
N THR A 89 6.27 -16.93 -11.29
CA THR A 89 5.49 -15.75 -11.69
C THR A 89 4.26 -15.49 -10.80
N GLY A 90 4.33 -15.83 -9.51
CA GLY A 90 3.30 -15.62 -8.52
C GLY A 90 3.86 -15.19 -7.16
N ASP A 91 3.60 -13.94 -6.81
CA ASP A 91 2.77 -13.67 -5.62
C ASP A 91 3.45 -13.67 -4.27
N LEU A 92 4.19 -12.59 -4.05
CA LEU A 92 4.05 -11.74 -2.87
C LEU A 92 3.88 -10.30 -3.35
N THR A 93 3.00 -9.53 -2.72
CA THR A 93 2.80 -8.11 -3.03
C THR A 93 4.07 -7.32 -2.66
N HIS A 94 5.08 -7.35 -3.53
CA HIS A 94 6.22 -6.46 -3.47
C HIS A 94 5.81 -5.16 -4.15
N ILE A 95 5.41 -4.16 -3.37
CA ILE A 95 5.21 -2.80 -3.86
C ILE A 95 6.60 -2.19 -4.04
N ARG A 96 7.18 -2.40 -5.23
CA ARG A 96 8.45 -1.80 -5.61
C ARG A 96 8.18 -0.40 -6.17
N GLY A 97 8.52 0.64 -5.40
CA GLY A 97 8.52 2.02 -5.90
C GLY A 97 7.16 2.74 -5.90
N GLY A 98 6.19 2.30 -5.09
CA GLY A 98 4.91 3.01 -4.93
C GLY A 98 3.91 2.86 -6.09
N GLU A 99 4.19 2.00 -7.06
CA GLU A 99 3.29 1.74 -8.19
C GLU A 99 2.31 0.60 -7.87
N VAL A 100 1.02 0.85 -8.09
CA VAL A 100 -0.05 -0.17 -8.02
C VAL A 100 -0.02 -0.97 -9.32
N TYR A 101 0.29 -2.27 -9.25
CA TYR A 101 0.34 -3.10 -10.45
C TYR A 101 -1.06 -3.37 -11.03
N ARG A 102 -2.05 -3.73 -10.18
CA ARG A 102 -3.47 -3.92 -10.54
C ARG A 102 -4.37 -3.78 -9.30
N ALA A 103 -5.45 -3.01 -9.41
CA ALA A 103 -6.49 -2.92 -8.39
C ALA A 103 -7.86 -2.66 -9.03
N TYR A 104 -8.89 -3.33 -8.50
CA TYR A 104 -10.27 -3.23 -8.98
C TYR A 104 -11.20 -2.88 -7.82
N ALA A 105 -12.13 -1.99 -8.09
CA ALA A 105 -13.28 -1.76 -7.23
C ALA A 105 -14.55 -2.07 -8.04
N PHE A 106 -15.55 -2.65 -7.39
CA PHE A 106 -16.81 -2.97 -8.03
C PHE A 106 -17.97 -2.35 -7.29
N ASP A 107 -19.08 -2.15 -7.98
CA ASP A 107 -20.34 -1.93 -7.29
C ASP A 107 -20.85 -3.21 -6.59
N THR A 108 -22.01 -3.09 -5.97
CA THR A 108 -22.64 -4.14 -5.16
C THR A 108 -22.87 -5.45 -5.91
N ASP A 109 -23.20 -5.35 -7.19
CA ASP A 109 -23.64 -6.45 -8.01
C ASP A 109 -22.56 -6.94 -8.98
N GLY A 110 -21.46 -6.19 -9.09
CA GLY A 110 -20.38 -6.43 -10.04
C GLY A 110 -20.70 -5.89 -11.43
N ASN A 111 -21.69 -5.00 -11.53
CA ASN A 111 -22.18 -4.47 -12.79
C ASN A 111 -21.30 -3.32 -13.28
N ASN A 112 -20.84 -2.47 -12.36
CA ASN A 112 -19.88 -1.42 -12.64
C ASN A 112 -18.51 -1.77 -12.06
N GLU A 113 -17.52 -1.79 -12.94
CA GLU A 113 -16.13 -2.03 -12.58
C GLU A 113 -15.32 -0.74 -12.73
N TYR A 114 -14.69 -0.33 -11.64
CA TYR A 114 -13.73 0.77 -11.59
C TYR A 114 -12.32 0.17 -11.66
N ARG A 115 -11.50 0.62 -12.62
CA ARG A 115 -10.26 -0.06 -13.01
C ARG A 115 -9.05 0.85 -12.88
N SER A 116 -8.08 0.43 -12.06
CA SER A 116 -6.70 0.87 -12.22
C SER A 116 -5.87 -0.23 -12.91
N GLY A 117 -5.59 -0.03 -14.21
CA GLY A 117 -4.86 -0.97 -15.06
C GLY A 117 -5.76 -1.80 -16.00
N SER A 118 -5.16 -2.76 -16.73
CA SER A 118 -5.89 -3.66 -17.62
C SER A 118 -6.54 -4.81 -16.82
N PHE A 119 -7.86 -5.00 -17.00
CA PHE A 119 -8.57 -6.17 -16.50
C PHE A 119 -8.21 -7.40 -17.33
N ASP A 120 -7.96 -8.51 -16.64
CA ASP A 120 -7.63 -9.79 -17.23
C ASP A 120 -8.70 -10.77 -16.77
N GLU A 121 -9.45 -11.32 -17.72
CA GLU A 121 -10.67 -12.11 -17.47
C GLU A 121 -10.43 -13.34 -16.58
N ARG A 122 -9.17 -13.78 -16.45
CA ARG A 122 -8.77 -14.84 -15.52
C ARG A 122 -9.03 -14.49 -14.06
N PHE A 123 -9.26 -13.22 -13.74
CA PHE A 123 -9.57 -12.73 -12.39
C PHE A 123 -11.07 -12.66 -12.07
N ALA A 124 -11.97 -13.20 -12.90
CA ALA A 124 -13.39 -13.32 -12.56
C ALA A 124 -13.63 -14.08 -11.23
N ASP A 125 -12.75 -15.01 -10.89
CA ASP A 125 -12.79 -15.78 -9.64
C ASP A 125 -12.55 -14.92 -8.40
N ALA A 126 -11.73 -13.88 -8.55
CA ALA A 126 -11.42 -12.93 -7.49
C ALA A 126 -12.69 -12.24 -7.00
N TYR A 127 -13.42 -11.64 -7.95
CA TYR A 127 -14.69 -11.00 -7.68
C TYR A 127 -15.72 -11.96 -7.04
N ARG A 128 -15.86 -13.18 -7.58
CA ARG A 128 -16.79 -14.19 -7.03
C ARG A 128 -16.49 -14.53 -5.56
N CYS A 129 -15.22 -14.66 -5.21
CA CYS A 129 -14.80 -14.93 -3.84
C CYS A 129 -15.13 -13.78 -2.88
N ALA A 130 -14.81 -12.53 -3.26
CA ALA A 130 -15.11 -11.36 -2.47
C ALA A 130 -16.64 -11.19 -2.26
N LYS A 131 -17.44 -11.38 -3.32
CA LYS A 131 -18.92 -11.36 -3.26
C LYS A 131 -19.48 -12.40 -2.30
N ARG A 132 -18.97 -13.63 -2.33
CA ARG A 132 -19.40 -14.70 -1.42
C ARG A 132 -19.16 -14.34 0.05
N ARG A 133 -18.01 -13.71 0.37
CA ARG A 133 -17.70 -13.29 1.75
C ARG A 133 -18.62 -12.17 2.22
N ARG A 134 -18.92 -11.21 1.33
CA ARG A 134 -19.93 -10.19 1.61
C ARG A 134 -21.28 -10.81 1.95
N ASN A 135 -21.73 -11.77 1.14
CA ASN A 135 -22.98 -12.51 1.40
C ASN A 135 -22.98 -13.29 2.72
N ASN A 136 -21.79 -13.63 3.25
CA ASN A 136 -21.62 -14.26 4.56
C ASN A 136 -21.45 -13.25 5.71
N GLY A 137 -21.85 -11.98 5.52
CA GLY A 137 -21.88 -10.95 6.56
C GLY A 137 -20.67 -10.00 6.59
N GLY A 138 -19.74 -10.11 5.64
CA GLY A 138 -18.64 -9.15 5.51
C GLY A 138 -19.12 -7.79 4.97
N LYS A 139 -18.91 -6.72 5.71
CA LYS A 139 -19.12 -5.33 5.25
C LYS A 139 -17.82 -4.77 4.66
N SER A 140 -17.93 -3.92 3.63
CA SER A 140 -16.80 -3.22 3.01
C SER A 140 -15.56 -4.10 2.78
N VAL A 141 -15.72 -5.15 1.96
CA VAL A 141 -14.71 -6.21 1.78
C VAL A 141 -13.55 -5.72 0.91
N GLY A 142 -12.32 -5.89 1.38
CA GLY A 142 -11.09 -5.74 0.60
C GLY A 142 -10.28 -7.04 0.59
N GLU A 143 -9.98 -7.58 -0.58
CA GLU A 143 -9.28 -8.88 -0.70
C GLU A 143 -8.19 -8.84 -1.76
N PHE A 144 -6.99 -9.30 -1.39
CA PHE A 144 -5.95 -9.59 -2.36
C PHE A 144 -6.11 -11.01 -2.89
N HIS A 145 -6.30 -11.13 -4.20
CA HIS A 145 -6.29 -12.40 -4.90
C HIS A 145 -4.91 -12.68 -5.44
N ASP A 146 -4.37 -13.81 -4.98
CA ASP A 146 -3.02 -14.28 -5.29
C ASP A 146 -1.98 -13.16 -5.15
N GLY A 147 -2.06 -12.29 -4.13
CA GLY A 147 -1.10 -11.19 -3.93
C GLY A 147 -0.94 -10.19 -5.10
N LYS A 148 -1.78 -10.27 -6.14
CA LYS A 148 -1.66 -9.48 -7.38
C LYS A 148 -2.77 -8.46 -7.54
N VAL A 149 -3.95 -8.82 -7.07
CA VAL A 149 -5.19 -8.13 -7.40
C VAL A 149 -5.93 -7.78 -6.13
N LEU A 150 -5.98 -6.49 -5.79
CA LEU A 150 -6.88 -6.02 -4.73
C LEU A 150 -8.29 -5.83 -5.30
N VAL A 151 -9.28 -6.47 -4.70
CA VAL A 151 -10.71 -6.29 -4.97
C VAL A 151 -11.35 -5.56 -3.79
N ILE A 152 -11.99 -4.43 -4.07
CA ILE A 152 -12.66 -3.57 -3.08
C ILE A 152 -14.17 -3.54 -3.36
N LEU A 153 -14.99 -3.92 -2.38
CA LEU A 153 -16.46 -4.00 -2.47
C LEU A 153 -17.14 -3.15 -1.37
N PRO A 154 -17.62 -1.93 -1.68
CA PRO A 154 -18.36 -1.10 -0.73
C PRO A 154 -19.75 -1.67 -0.42
N ASP A 155 -20.28 -1.29 0.74
CA ASP A 155 -21.67 -1.54 1.11
C ASP A 155 -22.62 -0.80 0.16
N ALA A 156 -23.84 -1.33 -0.03
CA ALA A 156 -24.76 -0.85 -1.08
C ALA A 156 -25.29 0.56 -0.83
N ASP A 157 -25.42 0.89 0.44
CA ASP A 157 -25.85 2.16 0.99
C ASP A 157 -24.67 3.09 1.31
N ASP A 158 -23.42 2.64 1.16
CA ASP A 158 -22.24 3.48 1.39
C ASP A 158 -21.90 4.33 0.15
N THR A 159 -22.77 5.31 -0.10
CA THR A 159 -22.66 6.24 -1.24
C THR A 159 -21.34 7.01 -1.24
N LEU A 160 -20.78 7.30 -0.06
CA LEU A 160 -19.49 7.97 0.08
C LEU A 160 -18.35 7.09 -0.44
N ALA A 161 -18.28 5.83 0.01
CA ALA A 161 -17.26 4.89 -0.48
C ALA A 161 -17.36 4.69 -2.00
N HIS A 162 -18.57 4.57 -2.54
CA HIS A 162 -18.78 4.51 -3.99
C HIS A 162 -18.24 5.75 -4.72
N ALA A 163 -18.53 6.95 -4.23
CA ALA A 163 -18.05 8.19 -4.85
C ALA A 163 -16.52 8.29 -4.84
N VAL A 164 -15.89 7.97 -3.71
CA VAL A 164 -14.43 7.96 -3.54
C VAL A 164 -13.77 6.92 -4.44
N LEU A 165 -14.26 5.68 -4.43
CA LEU A 165 -13.71 4.59 -5.26
C LEU A 165 -13.85 4.91 -6.75
N THR A 166 -15.02 5.43 -7.16
CA THR A 166 -15.23 5.85 -8.54
C THR A 166 -14.19 6.88 -8.94
N HIS A 167 -13.97 7.93 -8.14
CA HIS A 167 -13.00 8.96 -8.47
C HIS A 167 -11.57 8.41 -8.57
N LEU A 168 -11.11 7.66 -7.56
CA LEU A 168 -9.74 7.15 -7.49
C LEU A 168 -9.42 6.15 -8.61
N PHE A 169 -10.34 5.22 -8.87
CA PHE A 169 -10.13 4.13 -9.83
C PHE A 169 -10.69 4.43 -11.22
N THR A 170 -11.09 5.68 -11.50
CA THR A 170 -11.38 6.14 -12.87
C THR A 170 -10.59 7.39 -13.21
N ASP A 171 -10.99 8.57 -12.72
CA ASP A 171 -10.37 9.87 -13.00
C ASP A 171 -8.88 9.90 -12.59
N THR A 172 -8.62 9.63 -11.32
CA THR A 172 -7.27 9.68 -10.76
C THR A 172 -6.34 8.67 -11.44
N SER A 173 -6.80 7.44 -11.66
CA SER A 173 -6.00 6.41 -12.34
C SER A 173 -5.77 6.72 -13.83
N ALA A 174 -6.75 7.27 -14.56
CA ALA A 174 -6.61 7.60 -15.97
C ALA A 174 -5.54 8.68 -16.21
N ASP A 175 -5.44 9.62 -15.27
CA ASP A 175 -4.44 10.69 -15.29
C ASP A 175 -3.06 10.26 -14.74
N GLY A 176 -2.92 9.00 -14.29
CA GLY A 176 -1.70 8.53 -13.64
C GLY A 176 -1.41 9.22 -12.30
N ALA A 177 -2.46 9.74 -11.65
CA ALA A 177 -2.42 10.44 -10.37
C ALA A 177 -2.66 9.53 -9.16
N LEU A 178 -3.00 8.26 -9.41
CA LEU A 178 -3.34 7.33 -8.34
C LEU A 178 -2.08 6.96 -7.60
N ARG A 179 -2.05 7.30 -6.32
CA ARG A 179 -0.92 7.06 -5.46
C ARG A 179 -1.29 6.16 -4.31
N TYR A 180 -0.29 5.40 -3.89
CA TYR A 180 -0.34 4.50 -2.77
C TYR A 180 0.59 5.00 -1.67
N GLY A 181 0.06 5.15 -0.46
CA GLY A 181 0.82 5.47 0.75
C GLY A 181 0.69 4.34 1.77
N GLY A 182 1.81 3.88 2.30
CA GLY A 182 1.84 2.80 3.28
C GLY A 182 3.23 2.21 3.39
N THR A 183 3.60 1.72 4.58
CA THR A 183 4.89 1.08 4.81
C THR A 183 4.87 -0.34 4.25
N SER A 184 6.04 -0.83 3.82
CA SER A 184 6.30 -2.22 3.43
C SER A 184 6.22 -3.20 4.61
N ASN A 185 5.84 -2.74 5.80
CA ASN A 185 5.77 -3.59 6.99
C ASN A 185 4.37 -4.21 7.09
N PRO A 186 4.25 -5.56 7.09
CA PRO A 186 2.97 -6.25 7.31
C PRO A 186 2.28 -5.91 8.64
N PHE A 187 2.96 -5.24 9.58
CA PHE A 187 2.47 -5.01 10.94
C PHE A 187 2.13 -3.55 11.29
N SER A 188 2.27 -2.56 10.39
CA SER A 188 2.34 -1.17 10.89
C SER A 188 1.52 -0.06 10.24
N ARG A 189 0.56 -0.31 9.34
CA ARG A 189 -0.58 0.59 9.01
C ARG A 189 -1.37 0.04 7.82
N ALA A 190 -2.65 0.39 7.74
CA ALA A 190 -3.46 0.15 6.55
C ALA A 190 -2.82 0.82 5.31
N SER A 191 -2.94 0.17 4.17
CA SER A 191 -2.57 0.67 2.85
C SER A 191 -3.52 1.77 2.40
N VAL A 192 -3.04 2.96 2.03
CA VAL A 192 -3.91 4.08 1.62
C VAL A 192 -3.77 4.38 0.14
N PHE A 193 -4.88 4.41 -0.58
CA PHE A 193 -5.00 4.88 -1.96
C PHE A 193 -5.55 6.30 -1.97
N TYR A 194 -4.91 7.21 -2.69
CA TYR A 194 -5.33 8.62 -2.78
C TYR A 194 -4.86 9.26 -4.09
N ASP A 195 -5.36 10.47 -4.34
CA ASP A 195 -4.99 11.28 -5.50
C ASP A 195 -3.79 12.17 -5.18
N GLU A 196 -2.63 11.96 -5.82
CA GLU A 196 -1.45 12.78 -5.56
C GLU A 196 -1.61 14.24 -6.02
N ARG A 197 -2.66 14.54 -6.80
CA ARG A 197 -2.98 15.91 -7.20
C ARG A 197 -3.61 16.72 -6.06
N ASP A 198 -4.09 16.04 -5.01
CA ASP A 198 -4.73 16.69 -3.87
C ASP A 198 -3.71 17.10 -2.80
N LEU A 199 -2.48 16.57 -2.85
CA LEU A 199 -1.38 16.94 -1.97
C LEU A 199 -0.78 18.31 -2.32
N SER A 200 -0.22 19.02 -1.34
CA SER A 200 0.57 20.23 -1.64
C SER A 200 1.89 19.91 -2.34
N VAL A 201 2.51 20.94 -2.93
CA VAL A 201 3.83 20.80 -3.58
C VAL A 201 4.88 20.41 -2.56
N GLU A 202 4.84 21.04 -1.40
CA GLU A 202 5.73 20.83 -0.26
C GLU A 202 5.64 19.38 0.23
N THR A 203 4.41 18.87 0.39
CA THR A 203 4.19 17.47 0.79
C THR A 203 4.73 16.50 -0.24
N MET A 204 4.51 16.76 -1.53
CA MET A 204 5.00 15.91 -2.61
C MET A 204 6.53 15.95 -2.74
N ASP A 205 7.17 17.08 -2.47
CA ASP A 205 8.62 17.18 -2.48
C ASP A 205 9.25 16.42 -1.31
N ALA A 206 8.64 16.49 -0.12
CA ALA A 206 9.04 15.66 1.03
C ALA A 206 8.92 14.16 0.71
N ILE A 207 7.81 13.75 0.11
CA ILE A 207 7.58 12.37 -0.34
C ILE A 207 8.63 11.94 -1.38
N ARG A 208 8.92 12.77 -2.39
CA ARG A 208 9.93 12.47 -3.42
C ARG A 208 11.34 12.37 -2.83
N ALA A 209 11.65 13.21 -1.84
CA ALA A 209 12.92 13.15 -1.11
C ALA A 209 13.05 11.83 -0.34
N ASP A 210 11.99 11.39 0.34
CA ASP A 210 11.94 10.10 1.04
C ASP A 210 12.03 8.90 0.08
N GLU A 211 11.31 8.94 -1.04
CA GLU A 211 11.42 7.94 -2.12
C GLU A 211 12.85 7.83 -2.63
N LYS A 212 13.51 8.98 -2.87
CA LYS A 212 14.89 9.03 -3.34
C LYS A 212 15.86 8.47 -2.30
N PHE A 213 15.73 8.89 -1.05
CA PHE A 213 16.52 8.37 0.06
C PHE A 213 16.36 6.85 0.17
N THR A 214 15.12 6.36 0.17
CA THR A 214 14.81 4.94 0.22
C THR A 214 15.42 4.18 -0.95
N ALA A 215 15.26 4.68 -2.19
CA ALA A 215 15.82 4.02 -3.36
C ALA A 215 17.36 3.95 -3.33
N ASP A 216 18.02 5.02 -2.87
CA ASP A 216 19.48 5.07 -2.80
C ASP A 216 20.02 4.19 -1.66
N ALA A 217 19.36 4.17 -0.49
CA ALA A 217 19.69 3.26 0.61
C ALA A 217 19.39 1.78 0.27
N MET A 218 18.31 1.47 -0.45
CA MET A 218 18.02 0.11 -0.88
C MET A 218 19.03 -0.41 -1.93
N LYS A 219 19.63 0.47 -2.74
CA LYS A 219 20.73 0.10 -3.63
C LYS A 219 21.99 -0.30 -2.85
N SER A 220 22.30 0.38 -1.74
CA SER A 220 23.50 0.08 -0.96
C SER A 220 23.41 -1.29 -0.27
N VAL A 221 22.22 -1.69 0.19
CA VAL A 221 21.99 -3.01 0.81
C VAL A 221 21.64 -4.12 -0.19
N ALA A 222 21.60 -3.84 -1.49
CA ALA A 222 21.16 -4.81 -2.50
C ALA A 222 22.01 -6.10 -2.49
N LYS A 223 23.33 -5.98 -2.28
CA LYS A 223 24.23 -7.14 -2.18
C LYS A 223 23.93 -7.99 -0.95
N VAL A 224 23.70 -7.36 0.20
CA VAL A 224 23.38 -8.06 1.45
C VAL A 224 22.02 -8.72 1.36
N ASN A 225 21.02 -8.03 0.82
CA ASN A 225 19.70 -8.59 0.58
C ASN A 225 19.77 -9.85 -0.31
N ALA A 226 20.60 -9.83 -1.36
CA ALA A 226 20.82 -10.97 -2.26
C ALA A 226 21.61 -12.13 -1.61
N ARG A 227 22.36 -11.87 -0.55
CA ARG A 227 23.02 -12.91 0.27
C ARG A 227 22.00 -13.54 1.23
N LEU A 228 21.30 -12.70 1.99
CA LEU A 228 20.25 -13.12 2.93
C LEU A 228 19.17 -13.96 2.23
N SER A 229 18.78 -13.63 1.00
CA SER A 229 17.78 -14.38 0.23
C SER A 229 18.21 -15.78 -0.21
N LYS A 230 19.53 -16.08 -0.18
CA LYS A 230 20.07 -17.43 -0.45
C LYS A 230 20.19 -18.28 0.81
N GLY A 231 19.94 -17.68 1.99
CA GLY A 231 19.96 -18.36 3.25
C GLY A 231 18.83 -19.37 3.40
N LYS A 232 18.94 -20.22 4.44
CA LYS A 232 17.90 -21.20 4.79
C LYS A 232 16.66 -20.56 5.42
N TYR A 233 16.73 -19.29 5.81
CA TYR A 233 15.69 -18.59 6.56
C TYR A 233 15.13 -17.44 5.74
N LEU A 234 13.88 -17.07 6.05
CA LEU A 234 13.25 -15.90 5.47
C LEU A 234 13.80 -14.65 6.12
N TYR A 235 14.21 -13.70 5.29
CA TYR A 235 14.61 -12.37 5.71
C TYR A 235 13.81 -11.34 4.95
N PHE A 236 13.29 -10.36 5.68
CA PHE A 236 12.64 -9.20 5.13
C PHE A 236 13.39 -7.95 5.58
N LEU A 237 13.75 -7.10 4.62
CA LEU A 237 14.31 -5.77 4.87
C LEU A 237 13.22 -4.72 4.61
N GLY A 238 12.79 -4.06 5.66
CA GLY A 238 11.84 -2.95 5.60
C GLY A 238 12.47 -1.66 5.09
N ASN A 239 11.63 -0.64 4.91
CA ASN A 239 12.08 0.68 4.46
C ASN A 239 13.16 1.25 5.41
N PRO A 240 14.21 1.85 4.85
CA PRO A 240 15.26 2.45 5.64
C PRO A 240 14.75 3.70 6.35
N ARG A 241 15.42 4.06 7.44
CA ARG A 241 15.31 5.39 8.05
C ARG A 241 16.69 5.88 8.44
N PHE A 242 16.82 7.20 8.60
CA PHE A 242 18.02 7.75 9.20
C PHE A 242 17.96 7.63 10.72
N ASP A 243 19.01 7.05 11.32
CA ASP A 243 19.17 6.99 12.78
C ASP A 243 20.23 8.00 13.20
N SER A 244 19.80 9.06 13.89
CA SER A 244 20.71 10.13 14.35
C SER A 244 21.69 9.69 15.43
N LYS A 245 21.43 8.60 16.14
CA LYS A 245 22.38 8.07 17.15
C LYS A 245 23.50 7.28 16.49
N LYS A 246 23.20 6.59 15.38
CA LYS A 246 24.18 5.83 14.60
C LYS A 246 24.79 6.66 13.46
N ASP A 247 24.28 7.86 13.21
CA ASP A 247 24.63 8.75 12.09
C ASP A 247 24.62 8.02 10.73
N ALA A 248 23.64 7.14 10.56
CA ALA A 248 23.60 6.21 9.44
C ALA A 248 22.17 5.84 9.04
N ALA A 249 22.01 5.38 7.79
CA ALA A 249 20.81 4.68 7.39
C ALA A 249 20.74 3.32 8.10
N VAL A 250 19.58 3.05 8.72
CA VAL A 250 19.27 1.77 9.35
C VAL A 250 18.08 1.12 8.65
N PHE A 251 18.09 -0.21 8.63
CA PHE A 251 17.14 -1.05 7.93
C PHE A 251 16.48 -1.98 8.94
N TRP A 252 15.15 -2.09 8.88
CA TRP A 252 14.43 -3.03 9.73
C TRP A 252 14.61 -4.43 9.14
N LEU A 253 15.29 -5.30 9.87
CA LEU A 253 15.33 -6.72 9.56
C LEU A 253 14.21 -7.41 10.33
N ASN A 254 13.43 -8.23 9.64
CA ASN A 254 12.58 -9.25 10.22
C ASN A 254 13.03 -10.60 9.67
N SER A 255 13.02 -11.65 10.48
CA SER A 255 13.42 -12.98 10.01
C SER A 255 12.63 -14.11 10.65
N SER A 256 12.55 -15.24 9.95
CA SER A 256 11.98 -16.47 10.48
C SER A 256 12.96 -17.25 11.38
N PHE A 257 14.10 -16.65 11.75
CA PHE A 257 15.20 -17.32 12.46
C PHE A 257 14.92 -17.53 13.97
N ASP A 258 13.80 -17.00 14.47
CA ASP A 258 13.61 -16.68 15.89
C ASP A 258 13.44 -17.86 16.86
N HIS A 259 13.73 -19.10 16.47
CA HIS A 259 13.48 -20.27 17.32
C HIS A 259 14.67 -21.19 17.63
N HIS A 260 15.85 -21.03 17.03
CA HIS A 260 16.92 -22.03 17.20
C HIS A 260 18.28 -21.57 17.74
N TYR A 261 18.63 -20.27 17.76
CA TYR A 261 20.02 -19.87 18.07
C TYR A 261 20.25 -18.61 18.94
N GLY A 262 19.23 -18.08 19.61
CA GLY A 262 19.43 -17.08 20.70
C GLY A 262 19.99 -15.70 20.29
N ALA A 263 20.06 -15.38 18.99
CA ALA A 263 20.33 -14.03 18.50
C ALA A 263 19.00 -13.33 18.19
N SER A 264 18.79 -12.13 18.72
CA SER A 264 17.63 -11.28 18.39
C SER A 264 17.57 -11.07 16.89
N SER A 265 16.62 -11.75 16.23
CA SER A 265 16.58 -11.93 14.79
C SER A 265 15.71 -10.91 14.06
N PHE A 266 15.37 -9.84 14.78
CA PHE A 266 14.59 -8.69 14.32
C PHE A 266 15.14 -7.39 14.94
N GLY A 267 15.08 -6.28 14.20
CA GLY A 267 15.55 -4.99 14.71
C GLY A 267 16.04 -4.03 13.63
N TRP A 268 16.54 -2.87 14.05
CA TRP A 268 17.14 -1.87 13.17
C TRP A 268 18.65 -2.07 13.09
N PHE A 269 19.14 -2.36 11.88
CA PHE A 269 20.54 -2.64 11.61
C PHE A 269 21.12 -1.61 10.63
N THR A 270 22.38 -1.20 10.82
CA THR A 270 23.15 -0.52 9.78
C THR A 270 23.53 -1.51 8.68
N LEU A 271 24.00 -1.01 7.53
CA LEU A 271 24.54 -1.87 6.48
C LEU A 271 25.68 -2.78 7.00
N GLU A 272 26.61 -2.23 7.77
CA GLU A 272 27.72 -2.99 8.35
C GLU A 272 27.25 -4.09 9.31
N GLU A 273 26.25 -3.81 10.14
CA GLU A 273 25.67 -4.80 11.05
C GLU A 273 24.94 -5.91 10.26
N LEU A 274 24.26 -5.57 9.16
CA LEU A 274 23.64 -6.55 8.26
C LEU A 274 24.68 -7.41 7.54
N GLU A 275 25.79 -6.84 7.08
CA GLU A 275 26.90 -7.58 6.48
C GLU A 275 27.51 -8.57 7.49
N SER A 276 27.77 -8.11 8.71
CA SER A 276 28.27 -8.96 9.80
C SER A 276 27.29 -10.09 10.14
N LEU A 277 25.98 -9.81 10.12
CA LEU A 277 24.97 -10.83 10.34
C LEU A 277 24.99 -11.88 9.21
N ALA A 278 25.01 -11.45 7.95
CA ALA A 278 25.08 -12.34 6.80
C ALA A 278 26.31 -13.25 6.85
N ASP A 279 27.47 -12.70 7.22
CA ASP A 279 28.71 -13.48 7.43
C ASP A 279 28.54 -14.54 8.54
N LYS A 280 27.96 -14.16 9.69
CA LYS A 280 27.77 -15.05 10.85
C LYS A 280 26.85 -16.23 10.54
N ILE A 281 25.81 -16.01 9.73
CA ILE A 281 24.86 -17.07 9.35
C ILE A 281 25.30 -17.85 8.10
N GLY A 282 26.45 -17.50 7.52
CA GLY A 282 27.08 -18.23 6.42
C GLY A 282 26.38 -18.06 5.06
N VAL A 283 25.85 -16.87 4.77
CA VAL A 283 25.15 -16.55 3.50
C VAL A 283 25.81 -15.43 2.73
#